data_AF-A0A932T7B0-F1
#
_entry.id   AF-A0A932T7B0-F1
#
_cell.length_a   1.000
_cell.length_b   1.000
_cell.length_c   1.000
_cell.angle_alpha   90.00
_cell.angle_beta   90.00
_cell.angle_gamma   90.00
#
_symmetry.space_group_name_H-M   'P 1'
#
loop_
_entity.id
_entity.type
_entity.pdbx_description
1 polymer ?
#
loop_
_entity_poly.entity_id
_entity_poly.type
_entity_poly.pdbx_seq_one_letter_code
_entity_poly.pdbx_strand_id
1 'polypeptide(L)'
;MPDEKSAAQFLEMIRKSRRGKFKIYIGMSAGVGKTFRMLQEAQTLLRNGIDVKIGYIETHNRKETHELLEGLPIVPRRKLFYKGKELEELDVQAVLNLHPEVVIVDELAHTNIEGSKNEKRWQDVMDILDAGINVISAVNIQHIESLNSEIKQITGIDVSERIPDIVLQQADEVVNIDLTADELITRLKEGKIYTPDKIQVSLNNFFQSEKILQLRELALKEVASQVERKIETELPRNSHFKSERFLACIGSNYETAKKIIRKTSRLASYYNSSWFVLYVQTPKESSDNIGLAAQRHLLNNFKLATELGAEVIKIKQSNIAKGIIEISEQKSITTICIGKPHLNLFSVILSTAVFNQLLNKLSASDIDIVILS
;
A
#
# COMPACT_ATOMS: atom_id res chain seq x y z
N MET A 1 21.10 -25.35 -18.13
CA MET A 1 20.00 -25.43 -19.11
C MET A 1 19.27 -24.09 -19.12
N PRO A 2 19.32 -23.32 -20.22
CA PRO A 2 18.64 -22.02 -20.36
C PRO A 2 17.13 -22.14 -20.71
N ASP A 3 16.70 -23.28 -21.25
CA ASP A 3 15.35 -23.47 -21.82
C ASP A 3 14.21 -23.64 -20.81
N GLU A 4 14.48 -24.22 -19.62
CA GLU A 4 13.43 -24.44 -18.62
C GLU A 4 12.88 -23.14 -18.02
N LYS A 5 13.74 -22.11 -17.88
CA LYS A 5 13.32 -20.80 -17.37
C LYS A 5 12.47 -20.01 -18.37
N SER A 6 12.74 -20.13 -19.67
CA SER A 6 11.96 -19.47 -20.72
C SER A 6 10.59 -20.12 -20.88
N ALA A 7 10.52 -21.45 -20.82
CA ALA A 7 9.24 -22.18 -20.87
C ALA A 7 8.37 -21.88 -19.64
N ALA A 8 8.96 -21.84 -18.44
CA ALA A 8 8.24 -21.49 -17.21
C ALA A 8 7.68 -20.06 -17.25
N GLN A 9 8.47 -19.09 -17.72
CA GLN A 9 8.02 -17.69 -17.88
C GLN A 9 6.89 -17.56 -18.90
N PHE A 10 6.98 -18.26 -20.03
CA PHE A 10 5.92 -18.26 -21.04
C PHE A 10 4.63 -18.89 -20.53
N LEU A 11 4.73 -20.01 -19.79
CA LEU A 11 3.58 -20.64 -19.14
C LEU A 11 2.94 -19.72 -18.09
N GLU A 12 3.75 -18.97 -17.34
CA GLU A 12 3.25 -17.99 -16.37
C GLU A 12 2.48 -16.85 -17.07
N MET A 13 2.99 -16.34 -18.20
CA MET A 13 2.28 -15.34 -19.01
C MET A 13 0.94 -15.87 -19.54
N ILE A 14 0.91 -17.10 -20.06
CA ILE A 14 -0.34 -17.72 -20.53
C ILE A 14 -1.32 -17.87 -19.37
N ARG A 15 -0.88 -18.37 -18.21
CA ARG A 15 -1.72 -18.51 -17.02
C ARG A 15 -2.29 -17.16 -16.58
N LYS A 16 -1.46 -16.11 -16.50
CA LYS A 16 -1.93 -14.74 -16.19
C LYS A 16 -2.96 -14.21 -17.19
N SER A 17 -2.81 -14.53 -18.48
CA SER A 17 -3.76 -14.07 -19.51
C SER A 17 -5.11 -14.80 -19.47
N ARG A 18 -5.15 -16.05 -18.97
CA ARG A 18 -6.36 -16.89 -18.91
C ARG A 18 -7.08 -16.83 -17.57
N ARG A 19 -6.41 -16.33 -16.53
CA ARG A 19 -6.99 -16.17 -15.20
C ARG A 19 -8.04 -15.06 -15.23
N GLY A 20 -9.15 -15.29 -14.52
CA GLY A 20 -10.21 -14.30 -14.34
C GLY A 20 -9.70 -13.08 -13.58
N LYS A 21 -10.41 -11.96 -13.76
CA LYS A 21 -10.15 -10.69 -13.08
C LYS A 21 -10.72 -10.71 -11.68
N PHE A 22 -9.92 -10.22 -10.73
CA PHE A 22 -10.28 -10.20 -9.33
C PHE A 22 -10.45 -8.77 -8.80
N LYS A 23 -11.67 -8.44 -8.35
CA LYS A 23 -12.00 -7.16 -7.73
C LYS A 23 -12.35 -7.35 -6.27
N ILE A 24 -11.78 -6.53 -5.39
CA ILE A 24 -12.02 -6.59 -3.95
C ILE A 24 -12.49 -5.23 -3.43
N TYR A 25 -13.62 -5.25 -2.74
CA TYR A 25 -14.08 -4.17 -1.89
C TYR A 25 -13.52 -4.31 -0.48
N ILE A 26 -12.65 -3.38 -0.07
CA ILE A 26 -12.12 -3.30 1.29
C ILE A 26 -12.97 -2.32 2.09
N GLY A 27 -13.21 -2.62 3.36
CA GLY A 27 -13.84 -1.67 4.28
C GLY A 27 -13.18 -1.69 5.66
N MET A 28 -13.25 -0.55 6.34
CA MET A 28 -12.71 -0.41 7.70
C MET A 28 -13.46 -1.25 8.75
N SER A 29 -14.73 -1.60 8.50
CA SER A 29 -15.57 -2.36 9.42
C SER A 29 -16.81 -2.99 8.74
N ALA A 30 -17.51 -3.84 9.48
CA ALA A 30 -18.88 -4.23 9.18
C ALA A 30 -19.81 -3.01 9.14
N GLY A 31 -20.80 -3.05 8.25
CA GLY A 31 -21.81 -1.98 8.15
C GLY A 31 -21.44 -0.80 7.26
N VAL A 32 -20.21 -0.74 6.73
CA VAL A 32 -19.79 0.30 5.77
C VAL A 32 -20.42 0.16 4.37
N GLY A 33 -21.22 -0.89 4.12
CA GLY A 33 -21.96 -1.04 2.87
C GLY A 33 -21.23 -1.77 1.74
N LYS A 34 -20.18 -2.56 2.03
CA LYS A 34 -19.47 -3.39 1.04
C LYS A 34 -20.41 -4.27 0.20
N THR A 35 -21.22 -5.10 0.86
CA THR A 35 -22.19 -5.99 0.22
C THR A 35 -23.20 -5.21 -0.63
N PHE A 36 -23.67 -4.07 -0.13
CA PHE A 36 -24.61 -3.21 -0.85
C PHE A 36 -24.00 -2.66 -2.14
N ARG A 37 -22.75 -2.16 -2.09
CA ARG A 37 -22.01 -1.69 -3.27
C ARG A 37 -21.74 -2.81 -4.27
N MET A 38 -21.32 -3.97 -3.78
CA MET A 38 -21.08 -5.16 -4.60
C MET A 38 -22.35 -5.60 -5.34
N LEU A 39 -23.51 -5.58 -4.68
CA LEU A 39 -24.80 -5.86 -5.32
C LEU A 39 -25.24 -4.80 -6.33
N GLN A 40 -25.00 -3.52 -6.06
CA GLN A 40 -25.26 -2.44 -7.04
C GLN A 40 -24.43 -2.62 -8.32
N GLU A 41 -23.18 -3.05 -8.18
CA GLU A 41 -22.31 -3.36 -9.31
C GLU A 41 -22.82 -4.60 -10.07
N ALA A 42 -23.19 -5.67 -9.37
CA ALA A 42 -23.78 -6.87 -9.97
C ALA A 42 -25.03 -6.54 -10.81
N GLN A 43 -25.94 -5.70 -10.27
CA GLN A 43 -27.12 -5.23 -10.99
C GLN A 43 -26.74 -4.41 -12.23
N THR A 44 -25.69 -3.59 -12.14
CA THR A 44 -25.21 -2.77 -13.26
C THR A 44 -24.62 -3.63 -14.37
N LEU A 45 -23.81 -4.62 -14.02
CA LEU A 45 -23.25 -5.59 -14.95
C LEU A 45 -24.35 -6.40 -15.65
N LEU A 46 -25.34 -6.90 -14.88
CA LEU A 46 -26.47 -7.64 -15.43
C LEU A 46 -27.29 -6.78 -16.41
N ARG A 47 -27.57 -5.52 -16.08
CA ARG A 47 -28.26 -4.58 -16.99
C ARG A 47 -27.48 -4.31 -18.28
N ASN A 48 -26.16 -4.39 -18.23
CA ASN A 48 -25.28 -4.25 -19.39
C ASN A 48 -25.10 -5.57 -20.16
N GLY A 49 -25.83 -6.63 -19.80
CA GLY A 49 -25.83 -7.92 -20.50
C GLY A 49 -24.66 -8.84 -20.17
N ILE A 50 -23.89 -8.54 -19.11
CA ILE A 50 -22.82 -9.43 -18.62
C ILE A 50 -23.45 -10.58 -17.82
N ASP A 51 -23.01 -11.82 -18.05
CA ASP A 51 -23.48 -12.98 -17.28
C ASP A 51 -22.90 -12.93 -15.85
N VAL A 52 -23.70 -12.37 -14.93
CA VAL A 52 -23.36 -12.26 -13.51
C VAL A 52 -24.18 -13.24 -12.69
N LYS A 53 -23.52 -13.96 -11.78
CA LYS A 53 -24.18 -14.82 -10.80
C LYS A 53 -23.76 -14.49 -9.37
N ILE A 54 -24.70 -14.60 -8.44
CA ILE A 54 -24.41 -14.57 -7.01
C ILE A 54 -23.98 -15.97 -6.57
N GLY A 55 -22.70 -16.13 -6.21
CA GLY A 55 -22.19 -17.37 -5.63
C GLY A 55 -22.50 -17.44 -4.14
N TYR A 56 -22.12 -16.40 -3.39
CA TYR A 56 -22.41 -16.30 -1.96
C TYR A 56 -22.53 -14.84 -1.53
N ILE A 57 -23.57 -14.51 -0.76
CA ILE A 57 -23.78 -13.18 -0.16
C ILE A 57 -24.39 -13.34 1.23
N GLU A 58 -23.86 -12.63 2.21
CA GLU A 58 -24.47 -12.53 3.54
C GLU A 58 -25.23 -11.20 3.66
N THR A 59 -26.56 -11.27 3.71
CA THR A 59 -27.41 -10.07 3.81
C THR A 59 -27.57 -9.59 5.25
N HIS A 60 -27.25 -10.43 6.24
CA HIS A 60 -27.52 -10.21 7.66
C HIS A 60 -28.97 -9.76 7.94
N ASN A 61 -29.94 -10.30 7.18
CA ASN A 61 -31.36 -9.95 7.24
C ASN A 61 -31.67 -8.46 6.98
N ARG A 62 -30.79 -7.73 6.30
CA ARG A 62 -31.02 -6.32 5.94
C ARG A 62 -31.98 -6.21 4.77
N LYS A 63 -33.18 -5.65 5.00
CA LYS A 63 -34.22 -5.50 3.99
C LYS A 63 -33.73 -4.83 2.69
N GLU A 64 -33.05 -3.68 2.81
CA GLU A 64 -32.48 -2.94 1.68
C GLU A 64 -31.47 -3.77 0.85
N THR A 65 -30.75 -4.70 1.49
CA THR A 65 -29.78 -5.58 0.80
C THR A 65 -30.49 -6.77 0.16
N HIS A 66 -31.55 -7.28 0.77
CA HIS A 66 -32.41 -8.30 0.15
C HIS A 66 -33.12 -7.79 -1.10
N GLU A 67 -33.61 -6.54 -1.09
CA GLU A 67 -34.25 -5.92 -2.26
C GLU A 67 -33.28 -5.86 -3.46
N LEU A 68 -31.98 -5.63 -3.23
CA LEU A 68 -30.98 -5.63 -4.29
C LEU A 68 -30.67 -7.02 -4.88
N LEU A 69 -31.02 -8.10 -4.18
CA LEU A 69 -30.87 -9.47 -4.72
C LEU A 69 -31.96 -9.80 -5.74
N GLU A 70 -33.08 -9.07 -5.74
CA GLU A 70 -34.19 -9.34 -6.64
C GLU A 70 -33.74 -9.18 -8.10
N GLY A 71 -34.04 -10.19 -8.92
CA GLY A 71 -33.66 -10.23 -10.34
C GLY A 71 -32.23 -10.65 -10.63
N LEU A 72 -31.34 -10.79 -9.63
CA LEU A 72 -29.99 -11.32 -9.86
C LEU A 72 -30.02 -12.86 -9.96
N PRO A 73 -29.35 -13.47 -10.96
CA PRO A 73 -29.18 -14.92 -11.00
C PRO A 73 -28.36 -15.43 -9.81
N ILE A 74 -28.86 -16.43 -9.08
CA ILE A 74 -28.20 -16.99 -7.89
C ILE A 74 -27.77 -18.43 -8.16
N VAL A 75 -26.53 -18.77 -7.80
CA VAL A 75 -26.07 -20.16 -7.74
C VAL A 75 -26.58 -20.77 -6.43
N PRO A 76 -27.32 -21.89 -6.47
CA PRO A 76 -27.77 -22.55 -5.25
C PRO A 76 -26.60 -22.87 -4.33
N ARG A 77 -26.75 -22.55 -3.05
CA ARG A 77 -25.73 -22.84 -2.04
C ARG A 77 -25.67 -24.33 -1.74
N ARG A 78 -24.48 -24.83 -1.44
CA ARG A 78 -24.28 -26.20 -0.99
C ARG A 78 -24.70 -26.29 0.49
N LYS A 79 -25.58 -27.25 0.81
CA LYS A 79 -26.01 -27.52 2.18
C LYS A 79 -25.19 -28.65 2.80
N LEU A 80 -24.75 -28.45 4.03
CA LEU A 80 -23.92 -29.38 4.78
C LEU A 80 -24.44 -29.53 6.21
N PHE A 81 -24.39 -30.74 6.77
CA PHE A 81 -24.70 -30.97 8.18
C PHE A 81 -23.41 -31.06 8.98
N TYR A 82 -23.21 -30.12 9.90
CA TYR A 82 -22.06 -30.11 10.80
C TYR A 82 -22.50 -29.91 12.25
N LYS A 83 -22.04 -30.79 13.15
CA LYS A 83 -22.42 -30.81 14.59
C LYS A 83 -23.94 -30.70 14.83
N GLY A 84 -24.74 -31.36 13.99
CA GLY A 84 -26.20 -31.37 14.10
C GLY A 84 -26.92 -30.11 13.62
N LYS A 85 -26.22 -29.17 12.95
CA LYS A 85 -26.81 -28.00 12.30
C LYS A 85 -26.66 -28.09 10.79
N GLU A 86 -27.72 -27.72 10.06
CA GLU A 86 -27.64 -27.46 8.62
C GLU A 86 -26.98 -26.09 8.41
N LEU A 87 -25.93 -26.06 7.61
CA LEU A 87 -25.17 -24.88 7.24
C LEU A 87 -25.10 -24.77 5.72
N GLU A 88 -25.03 -23.56 5.21
CA GLU A 88 -24.91 -23.27 3.78
C GLU A 88 -23.52 -22.73 3.45
N GLU A 89 -22.98 -23.13 2.31
CA GLU A 89 -21.66 -22.72 1.83
C GLU A 89 -21.71 -22.43 0.33
N LEU A 90 -20.71 -21.70 -0.17
CA LEU A 90 -20.50 -21.51 -1.61
C LEU A 90 -20.38 -22.88 -2.32
N ASP A 91 -21.13 -23.08 -3.41
CA ASP A 91 -20.96 -24.24 -4.28
C ASP A 91 -20.00 -23.92 -5.43
N VAL A 92 -18.71 -24.09 -5.15
CA VAL A 92 -17.64 -23.83 -6.12
C VAL A 92 -17.82 -24.67 -7.39
N GLN A 93 -18.22 -25.93 -7.26
CA GLN A 93 -18.38 -26.81 -8.42
C GLN A 93 -19.55 -26.35 -9.29
N ALA A 94 -20.65 -25.91 -8.69
CA ALA A 94 -21.76 -25.33 -9.43
C ALA A 94 -21.35 -24.05 -10.18
N VAL A 95 -20.57 -23.17 -9.56
CA VAL A 95 -20.00 -21.98 -10.22
C VAL A 95 -19.13 -22.38 -11.41
N LEU A 96 -18.21 -23.33 -11.22
CA LEU A 96 -17.30 -23.80 -12.28
C LEU A 96 -18.06 -24.45 -13.45
N ASN A 97 -19.11 -25.22 -13.17
CA ASN A 97 -19.93 -25.86 -14.18
C ASN A 97 -20.79 -24.86 -14.97
N LEU A 98 -21.30 -23.83 -14.30
CA LEU A 98 -22.10 -22.77 -14.93
C LEU A 98 -21.22 -21.79 -15.72
N HIS A 99 -19.96 -21.62 -15.32
CA HIS A 99 -18.95 -20.77 -15.96
C HIS A 99 -19.48 -19.36 -16.32
N PRO A 100 -19.98 -18.58 -15.35
CA PRO A 100 -20.42 -17.21 -15.63
C PRO A 100 -19.24 -16.30 -15.99
N GLU A 101 -19.52 -15.16 -16.62
CA GLU A 101 -18.48 -14.14 -16.83
C GLU A 101 -18.02 -13.54 -15.50
N VAL A 102 -18.94 -13.31 -14.55
CA VAL A 102 -18.63 -12.76 -13.23
C VAL A 102 -19.40 -13.50 -12.14
N VAL A 103 -18.73 -13.85 -11.04
CA VAL A 103 -19.38 -14.34 -9.82
C VAL A 103 -19.12 -13.40 -8.63
N ILE A 104 -20.18 -13.18 -7.85
CA ILE A 104 -20.12 -12.40 -6.62
C ILE A 104 -19.95 -13.33 -5.42
N VAL A 105 -18.92 -13.08 -4.60
CA VAL A 105 -18.59 -13.90 -3.42
C VAL A 105 -18.27 -12.99 -2.23
N ASP A 106 -19.15 -12.93 -1.24
CA ASP A 106 -18.95 -12.15 -0.01
C ASP A 106 -18.15 -12.90 1.06
N GLU A 107 -17.71 -12.16 2.07
CA GLU A 107 -16.93 -12.62 3.24
C GLU A 107 -15.67 -13.41 2.85
N LEU A 108 -14.76 -12.78 2.11
CA LEU A 108 -13.52 -13.41 1.61
C LEU A 108 -12.68 -14.12 2.69
N ALA A 109 -12.76 -13.64 3.94
CA ALA A 109 -12.01 -14.16 5.07
C ALA A 109 -12.63 -15.39 5.76
N HIS A 110 -13.85 -15.77 5.35
CA HIS A 110 -14.62 -16.86 5.96
C HIS A 110 -13.84 -18.17 5.98
N THR A 111 -13.96 -18.87 7.10
CA THR A 111 -13.47 -20.23 7.26
C THR A 111 -14.54 -21.21 6.83
N ASN A 112 -14.28 -21.94 5.76
CA ASN A 112 -15.22 -22.90 5.22
C ASN A 112 -15.50 -24.01 6.24
N ILE A 113 -16.71 -24.56 6.15
CA ILE A 113 -17.14 -25.66 7.02
C ILE A 113 -16.23 -26.88 6.84
N GLU A 114 -15.88 -27.55 7.95
CA GLU A 114 -15.10 -28.79 7.97
C GLU A 114 -15.69 -29.83 6.98
N GLY A 115 -14.82 -30.43 6.17
CA GLY A 115 -15.21 -31.34 5.08
C GLY A 115 -15.37 -30.65 3.72
N SER A 116 -15.19 -29.33 3.64
CA SER A 116 -15.00 -28.61 2.37
C SER A 116 -13.64 -28.93 1.75
N LYS A 117 -13.53 -28.83 0.42
CA LYS A 117 -12.28 -29.05 -0.31
C LYS A 117 -11.17 -28.10 0.17
N ASN A 118 -11.52 -26.84 0.31
CA ASN A 118 -10.64 -25.78 0.78
C ASN A 118 -11.05 -25.34 2.20
N GLU A 119 -10.08 -24.93 3.01
CA GLU A 119 -10.29 -24.46 4.38
C GLU A 119 -10.83 -23.04 4.43
N LYS A 120 -10.48 -22.20 3.44
CA LYS A 120 -10.81 -20.78 3.43
C LYS A 120 -11.52 -20.38 2.14
N ARG A 121 -12.49 -19.47 2.24
CA ARG A 121 -13.24 -18.98 1.07
C ARG A 121 -12.36 -18.27 0.05
N TRP A 122 -11.29 -17.59 0.47
CA TRP A 122 -10.34 -17.01 -0.48
C TRP A 122 -9.66 -18.07 -1.37
N GLN A 123 -9.49 -19.31 -0.91
CA GLN A 123 -8.95 -20.40 -1.73
C GLN A 123 -9.98 -20.84 -2.79
N ASP A 124 -11.27 -20.88 -2.42
CA ASP A 124 -12.34 -21.13 -3.39
C ASP A 124 -12.38 -20.05 -4.47
N VAL A 125 -12.22 -18.79 -4.06
CA VAL A 125 -12.12 -17.66 -4.99
C VAL A 125 -10.91 -17.82 -5.92
N MET A 126 -9.75 -18.29 -5.42
CA MET A 126 -8.60 -18.58 -6.28
C MET A 126 -8.89 -19.70 -7.29
N ASP A 127 -9.54 -20.79 -6.86
CA ASP A 127 -9.94 -21.88 -7.76
C ASP A 127 -10.87 -21.38 -8.89
N ILE A 128 -11.80 -20.48 -8.58
CA ILE A 128 -12.72 -19.86 -9.55
C ILE A 128 -11.97 -18.96 -10.53
N LEU A 129 -11.06 -18.11 -10.03
CA LEU A 129 -10.24 -17.22 -10.85
C LEU A 129 -9.34 -18.01 -11.80
N ASP A 130 -8.74 -19.10 -11.32
CA ASP A 130 -7.87 -19.97 -12.12
C ASP A 130 -8.63 -20.71 -13.23
N ALA A 131 -9.95 -20.89 -13.09
CA ALA A 131 -10.83 -21.39 -14.14
C ALA A 131 -11.24 -20.32 -15.18
N GLY A 132 -10.76 -19.09 -15.04
CA GLY A 132 -11.02 -17.98 -15.97
C GLY A 132 -12.29 -17.19 -15.68
N ILE A 133 -12.94 -17.40 -14.54
CA ILE A 133 -14.17 -16.69 -14.14
C ILE A 133 -13.77 -15.45 -13.32
N ASN A 134 -14.34 -14.29 -13.63
CA ASN A 134 -14.06 -13.08 -12.88
C ASN A 134 -14.77 -13.12 -11.52
N VAL A 135 -14.14 -12.59 -10.46
CA VAL A 135 -14.71 -12.58 -9.11
C VAL A 135 -14.75 -11.16 -8.56
N ILE A 136 -15.90 -10.77 -8.01
CA ILE A 136 -16.04 -9.59 -7.16
C ILE A 136 -16.30 -10.05 -5.73
N SER A 137 -15.47 -9.56 -4.81
CA SER A 137 -15.51 -9.96 -3.40
C SER A 137 -15.43 -8.76 -2.46
N ALA A 138 -15.70 -9.00 -1.18
CA ALA A 138 -15.55 -8.01 -0.13
C ALA A 138 -14.82 -8.55 1.10
N VAL A 139 -14.07 -7.68 1.78
CA VAL A 139 -13.36 -8.00 3.02
C VAL A 139 -13.21 -6.77 3.93
N ASN A 140 -13.11 -7.00 5.24
CA ASN A 140 -12.73 -5.94 6.19
C ASN A 140 -11.22 -5.97 6.45
N ILE A 141 -10.62 -4.80 6.71
CA ILE A 141 -9.19 -4.69 7.03
C ILE A 141 -8.75 -5.51 8.24
N GLN A 142 -9.66 -5.76 9.18
CA GLN A 142 -9.39 -6.54 10.39
C GLN A 142 -9.01 -8.00 10.11
N HIS A 143 -9.34 -8.50 8.91
CA HIS A 143 -9.02 -9.86 8.50
C HIS A 143 -7.69 -9.93 7.75
N ILE A 144 -7.02 -8.82 7.47
CA ILE A 144 -5.72 -8.82 6.79
C ILE A 144 -4.65 -9.21 7.79
N GLU A 145 -3.86 -10.24 7.47
CA GLU A 145 -2.89 -10.83 8.40
C GLU A 145 -1.89 -9.79 8.92
N SER A 146 -1.28 -8.99 8.04
CA SER A 146 -0.31 -7.97 8.43
C SER A 146 -0.86 -6.88 9.36
N LEU A 147 -2.15 -6.57 9.26
CA LEU A 147 -2.80 -5.52 10.05
C LEU A 147 -3.32 -6.04 11.40
N ASN A 148 -3.35 -7.36 11.62
CA ASN A 148 -4.00 -7.97 12.78
C ASN A 148 -3.49 -7.40 14.13
N SER A 149 -2.18 -7.23 14.26
CA SER A 149 -1.56 -6.73 15.50
C SER A 149 -1.99 -5.29 15.81
N GLU A 150 -2.01 -4.43 14.79
CA GLU A 150 -2.40 -3.03 14.92
C GLU A 150 -3.91 -2.91 15.19
N ILE A 151 -4.74 -3.68 14.49
CA ILE A 151 -6.18 -3.76 14.72
C ILE A 151 -6.50 -4.22 16.14
N LYS A 152 -5.76 -5.20 16.68
CA LYS A 152 -5.93 -5.67 18.06
C LYS A 152 -5.56 -4.59 19.07
N GLN A 153 -4.53 -3.78 18.80
CA GLN A 153 -4.18 -2.63 19.66
C GLN A 153 -5.27 -1.57 19.68
N ILE A 154 -5.88 -1.28 18.52
CA ILE A 154 -6.95 -0.28 18.39
C ILE A 154 -8.25 -0.76 19.03
N THR A 155 -8.66 -1.98 18.69
CA THR A 155 -10.00 -2.48 19.02
C THR A 155 -10.06 -3.26 20.34
N GLY A 156 -8.94 -3.87 20.74
CA GLY A 156 -8.86 -4.85 21.84
C GLY A 156 -9.38 -6.24 21.47
N ILE A 157 -9.79 -6.46 20.22
CA ILE A 157 -10.44 -7.69 19.76
C ILE A 157 -9.45 -8.53 18.97
N ASP A 158 -9.40 -9.83 19.26
CA ASP A 158 -8.62 -10.79 18.47
C ASP A 158 -9.50 -11.37 17.36
N VAL A 159 -9.00 -11.30 16.12
CA VAL A 159 -9.71 -11.78 14.93
C VAL A 159 -9.09 -13.09 14.48
N SER A 160 -9.88 -14.16 14.52
CA SER A 160 -9.46 -15.52 14.15
C SER A 160 -9.49 -15.77 12.65
N GLU A 161 -10.47 -15.19 11.95
CA GLU A 161 -10.61 -15.34 10.50
C GLU A 161 -9.70 -14.35 9.77
N ARG A 162 -8.78 -14.88 8.97
CA ARG A 162 -7.70 -14.10 8.37
C ARG A 162 -7.49 -14.45 6.91
N ILE A 163 -7.00 -13.47 6.16
CA ILE A 163 -6.56 -13.58 4.78
C ILE A 163 -5.08 -13.19 4.67
N PRO A 164 -4.26 -14.00 3.97
CA PRO A 164 -2.90 -13.61 3.65
C PRO A 164 -2.86 -12.37 2.75
N ASP A 165 -1.93 -11.45 2.99
CA ASP A 165 -1.74 -10.23 2.19
C ASP A 165 -1.57 -10.50 0.68
N ILE A 166 -0.99 -11.65 0.32
CA ILE A 166 -0.80 -12.04 -1.08
C ILE A 166 -2.12 -12.18 -1.83
N VAL A 167 -3.23 -12.49 -1.14
CA VAL A 167 -4.58 -12.55 -1.75
C VAL A 167 -5.00 -11.19 -2.28
N LEU A 168 -4.76 -10.12 -1.52
CA LEU A 168 -5.06 -8.75 -1.92
C LEU A 168 -4.14 -8.29 -3.05
N GLN A 169 -2.86 -8.67 -2.99
CA GLN A 169 -1.88 -8.31 -4.03
C GLN A 169 -2.18 -8.98 -5.38
N GLN A 170 -2.89 -10.11 -5.37
CA GLN A 170 -3.36 -10.79 -6.58
C GLN A 170 -4.63 -10.16 -7.18
N ALA A 171 -5.25 -9.18 -6.52
CA ALA A 171 -6.42 -8.49 -7.03
C ALA A 171 -6.04 -7.54 -8.17
N ASP A 172 -6.78 -7.60 -9.27
CA ASP A 172 -6.67 -6.64 -10.36
C ASP A 172 -7.23 -5.27 -9.95
N GLU A 173 -8.22 -5.21 -9.05
CA GLU A 173 -8.79 -3.95 -8.58
C GLU A 173 -9.09 -4.02 -7.08
N VAL A 174 -8.66 -3.02 -6.32
CA VAL A 174 -8.94 -2.86 -4.90
C VAL A 174 -9.64 -1.54 -4.68
N VAL A 175 -10.87 -1.58 -4.15
CA VAL A 175 -11.71 -0.39 -3.94
C VAL A 175 -12.02 -0.23 -2.47
N ASN A 176 -11.71 0.94 -1.91
CA ASN A 176 -12.08 1.26 -0.53
C ASN A 176 -13.54 1.69 -0.44
N ILE A 177 -14.29 1.09 0.48
CA ILE A 177 -15.62 1.51 0.89
C ILE A 177 -15.53 2.18 2.26
N ASP A 178 -15.79 3.47 2.24
CA ASP A 178 -15.59 4.35 3.38
C ASP A 178 -16.91 5.01 3.83
N LEU A 179 -16.98 5.32 5.12
CA LEU A 179 -18.06 6.09 5.75
C LEU A 179 -17.45 6.91 6.89
N THR A 180 -18.12 8.00 7.26
CA THR A 180 -17.72 8.73 8.46
C THR A 180 -18.06 7.93 9.72
N ALA A 181 -17.37 8.23 10.83
CA ALA A 181 -17.67 7.61 12.12
C ALA A 181 -19.12 7.85 12.55
N ASP A 182 -19.63 9.07 12.36
CA ASP A 182 -21.00 9.44 12.72
C ASP A 182 -22.04 8.66 11.92
N GLU A 183 -21.83 8.49 10.61
CA GLU A 183 -22.72 7.68 9.77
C GLU A 183 -22.69 6.20 10.18
N LEU A 184 -21.51 5.65 10.46
CA LEU A 184 -21.38 4.26 10.88
C LEU A 184 -22.06 4.02 12.25
N ILE A 185 -21.87 4.93 13.20
CA ILE A 185 -22.53 4.89 14.51
C ILE A 185 -24.04 5.04 14.36
N THR A 186 -24.51 5.92 13.48
CA THR A 186 -25.94 6.10 13.20
C THR A 186 -26.54 4.82 12.65
N ARG A 187 -25.89 4.18 11.67
CA ARG A 187 -26.33 2.89 11.12
C ARG A 187 -26.35 1.79 12.18
N LEU A 188 -25.39 1.78 13.11
CA LEU A 188 -25.39 0.83 14.22
C LEU A 188 -26.62 1.06 15.13
N LYS A 189 -26.89 2.31 15.52
CA LYS A 189 -28.03 2.69 16.38
C LYS A 189 -29.38 2.40 15.74
N GLU A 190 -29.47 2.51 14.42
CA GLU A 190 -30.65 2.14 13.64
C GLU A 190 -30.85 0.62 13.50
N GLY A 191 -29.96 -0.21 14.07
CA GLY A 191 -30.03 -1.67 13.96
C GLY A 191 -29.67 -2.21 12.57
N LYS A 192 -29.02 -1.38 11.72
CA LYS A 192 -28.64 -1.78 10.35
C LYS A 192 -27.36 -2.62 10.31
N ILE A 193 -26.64 -2.77 11.42
CA ILE A 193 -25.34 -3.47 11.49
C ILE A 193 -25.43 -4.72 12.35
N TYR A 194 -25.95 -4.60 13.57
CA TYR A 194 -26.12 -5.70 14.52
C TYR A 194 -27.52 -5.73 15.12
N THR A 195 -27.87 -6.88 15.68
CA THR A 195 -29.10 -7.07 16.44
C THR A 195 -29.12 -6.20 17.71
N PRO A 196 -30.31 -5.77 18.18
CA PRO A 196 -30.45 -4.80 19.28
C PRO A 196 -29.68 -5.16 20.56
N ASP A 197 -29.60 -6.44 20.89
CA ASP A 197 -28.88 -7.00 22.04
C ASP A 197 -27.37 -6.73 21.99
N LYS A 198 -26.79 -6.60 20.80
CA LYS A 198 -25.35 -6.38 20.59
C LYS A 198 -24.97 -4.91 20.40
N ILE A 199 -25.94 -4.01 20.21
CA ILE A 199 -25.69 -2.59 19.90
C ILE A 199 -24.90 -1.92 21.03
N GLN A 200 -25.37 -2.00 22.27
CA GLN A 200 -24.76 -1.28 23.40
C GLN A 200 -23.33 -1.75 23.68
N VAL A 201 -23.10 -3.06 23.60
CA VAL A 201 -21.77 -3.66 23.76
C VAL A 201 -20.84 -3.25 22.61
N SER A 202 -21.37 -3.16 21.38
CA SER A 202 -20.58 -2.76 20.20
C SER A 202 -20.19 -1.28 20.25
N LEU A 203 -21.09 -0.39 20.68
CA LEU A 203 -20.83 1.04 20.88
C LEU A 203 -19.74 1.30 21.93
N ASN A 204 -19.76 0.53 23.02
CA ASN A 204 -18.76 0.67 24.09
C ASN A 204 -17.40 0.07 23.74
N ASN A 205 -17.31 -0.74 22.67
CA ASN A 205 -16.08 -1.43 22.28
C ASN A 205 -15.57 -0.97 20.92
N PHE A 206 -16.03 -1.60 19.83
CA PHE A 206 -15.48 -1.39 18.48
C PHE A 206 -15.94 -0.06 17.86
N PHE A 207 -17.18 0.36 18.10
CA PHE A 207 -17.83 1.50 17.43
C PHE A 207 -17.66 2.82 18.21
N GLN A 208 -16.42 3.12 18.59
CA GLN A 208 -16.03 4.40 19.16
C GLN A 208 -15.42 5.29 18.08
N SER A 209 -15.75 6.58 18.03
CA SER A 209 -15.27 7.48 16.96
C SER A 209 -13.74 7.47 16.81
N GLU A 210 -13.00 7.50 17.92
CA GLU A 210 -11.52 7.45 17.90
C GLU A 210 -10.99 6.19 17.22
N LYS A 211 -11.57 5.02 17.54
CA LYS A 211 -11.20 3.74 16.93
C LYS A 211 -11.58 3.70 15.47
N ILE A 212 -12.78 4.16 15.10
CA ILE A 212 -13.23 4.20 13.70
C ILE A 212 -12.30 5.08 12.87
N LEU A 213 -11.85 6.24 13.38
CA LEU A 213 -10.89 7.09 12.68
C LEU A 213 -9.55 6.40 12.42
N GLN A 214 -9.03 5.67 13.41
CA GLN A 214 -7.78 4.92 13.25
C GLN A 214 -7.95 3.76 12.25
N LEU A 215 -9.07 3.04 12.30
CA LEU A 215 -9.40 1.99 11.33
C LEU A 215 -9.56 2.56 9.91
N ARG A 216 -10.14 3.76 9.78
CA ARG A 216 -10.28 4.46 8.51
C ARG A 216 -8.92 4.83 7.91
N GLU A 217 -8.02 5.36 8.75
CA GLU A 217 -6.63 5.65 8.35
C GLU A 217 -5.94 4.38 7.83
N LEU A 218 -6.06 3.27 8.56
CA LEU A 218 -5.48 1.99 8.14
C LEU A 218 -6.06 1.47 6.82
N ALA A 219 -7.38 1.56 6.62
CA ALA A 219 -8.01 1.16 5.37
C ALA A 219 -7.50 1.98 4.17
N LEU A 220 -7.39 3.31 4.33
CA LEU A 220 -6.90 4.19 3.28
C LEU A 220 -5.41 3.93 2.98
N LYS A 221 -4.60 3.73 4.03
CA LYS A 221 -3.17 3.41 3.89
C LYS A 221 -2.95 2.07 3.18
N GLU A 222 -3.76 1.06 3.49
CA GLU A 222 -3.67 -0.24 2.84
C GLU A 222 -4.03 -0.14 1.35
N VAL A 223 -5.12 0.55 1.00
CA VAL A 223 -5.50 0.76 -0.40
C VAL A 223 -4.42 1.54 -1.16
N ALA A 224 -3.85 2.58 -0.54
CA ALA A 224 -2.73 3.32 -1.13
C ALA A 224 -1.50 2.42 -1.39
N SER A 225 -1.11 1.59 -0.41
CA SER A 225 -0.04 0.59 -0.53
C SER A 225 -0.29 -0.40 -1.67
N GLN A 226 -1.53 -0.87 -1.86
CA GLN A 226 -1.86 -1.77 -2.97
C GLN A 226 -1.74 -1.08 -4.34
N VAL A 227 -2.18 0.18 -4.44
CA VAL A 227 -2.03 0.97 -5.68
C VAL A 227 -0.56 1.21 -6.00
N GLU A 228 0.26 1.56 -5.01
CA GLU A 228 1.72 1.73 -5.17
C GLU A 228 2.39 0.46 -5.68
N ARG A 229 2.12 -0.70 -5.05
CA ARG A 229 2.68 -2.00 -5.48
C ARG A 229 2.27 -2.36 -6.91
N LYS A 230 1.03 -2.05 -7.30
CA LYS A 230 0.53 -2.30 -8.65
C LYS A 230 1.26 -1.42 -9.67
N ILE A 231 1.45 -0.14 -9.35
CA ILE A 231 2.27 0.78 -10.15
C ILE A 231 3.68 0.22 -10.35
N GLU A 232 4.34 -0.24 -9.28
CA GLU A 232 5.69 -0.81 -9.36
C GLU A 232 5.77 -2.09 -10.22
N THR A 233 4.69 -2.87 -10.27
CA THR A 233 4.65 -4.15 -10.96
C THR A 233 4.27 -4.02 -12.44
N GLU A 234 3.28 -3.17 -12.75
CA GLU A 234 2.73 -3.04 -14.11
C GLU A 234 3.40 -1.96 -14.94
N LEU A 235 3.92 -0.91 -14.30
CA LEU A 235 4.59 0.16 -15.02
C LEU A 235 6.09 -0.13 -15.18
N PRO A 236 6.67 0.01 -16.38
CA PRO A 236 8.10 -0.10 -16.56
C PRO A 236 8.80 0.95 -15.69
N ARG A 237 9.93 0.60 -15.08
CA ARG A 237 10.75 1.45 -14.17
C ARG A 237 11.12 2.85 -14.72
N ASN A 238 10.80 3.15 -15.98
CA ASN A 238 11.03 4.42 -16.65
C ASN A 238 9.81 5.36 -16.69
N SER A 239 8.64 5.00 -16.15
CA SER A 239 7.51 5.93 -16.09
C SER A 239 7.50 6.71 -14.77
N HIS A 240 8.10 7.89 -14.77
CA HIS A 240 7.91 9.12 -13.93
C HIS A 240 7.41 9.09 -12.46
N PHE A 241 7.08 7.96 -11.85
CA PHE A 241 6.86 7.81 -10.41
C PHE A 241 8.13 7.24 -9.78
N LYS A 242 9.24 7.99 -9.86
CA LYS A 242 10.33 7.74 -8.93
C LYS A 242 9.79 8.14 -7.56
N SER A 243 9.68 7.20 -6.62
CA SER A 243 9.52 7.53 -5.20
C SER A 243 10.54 8.63 -4.91
N GLU A 244 10.10 9.82 -4.49
CA GLU A 244 11.02 10.92 -4.20
C GLU A 244 12.12 10.39 -3.27
N ARG A 245 13.37 10.75 -3.52
CA ARG A 245 14.53 10.39 -2.70
C ARG A 245 15.42 11.60 -2.58
N PHE A 246 15.58 12.08 -1.35
CA PHE A 246 16.28 13.32 -1.09
C PHE A 246 17.74 13.07 -0.69
N LEU A 247 18.66 13.86 -1.26
CA LEU A 247 20.08 13.84 -0.88
C LEU A 247 20.49 15.21 -0.34
N ALA A 248 20.72 15.31 0.97
CA ALA A 248 21.31 16.48 1.59
C ALA A 248 22.83 16.44 1.45
N CYS A 249 23.40 17.32 0.65
CA CYS A 249 24.85 17.46 0.54
C CYS A 249 25.35 18.48 1.57
N ILE A 250 26.20 18.04 2.50
CA ILE A 250 26.74 18.88 3.57
C ILE A 250 28.25 19.04 3.43
N GLY A 251 28.75 20.24 3.78
CA GLY A 251 30.17 20.53 3.89
C GLY A 251 30.61 20.71 5.35
N SER A 252 31.87 21.10 5.54
CA SER A 252 32.48 21.29 6.87
C SER A 252 31.97 22.55 7.61
N ASN A 253 31.17 23.40 6.97
CA ASN A 253 30.51 24.53 7.63
C ASN A 253 29.31 24.05 8.47
N TYR A 254 29.49 24.07 9.79
CA TYR A 254 28.53 23.56 10.77
C TYR A 254 27.13 24.16 10.65
N GLU A 255 27.01 25.50 10.61
CA GLU A 255 25.70 26.19 10.66
C GLU A 255 24.89 25.93 9.38
N THR A 256 25.55 25.99 8.22
CA THR A 256 24.92 25.72 6.93
C THR A 256 24.49 24.25 6.83
N ALA A 257 25.37 23.31 7.22
CA ALA A 257 25.05 21.88 7.22
C ALA A 257 23.84 21.55 8.10
N LYS A 258 23.77 22.10 9.32
CA LYS A 258 22.66 21.90 10.24
C LYS A 258 21.32 22.37 9.66
N LYS A 259 21.30 23.52 8.96
CA LYS A 259 20.11 24.04 8.29
C LYS A 259 19.67 23.13 7.14
N ILE A 260 20.60 22.69 6.29
CA ILE A 260 20.31 21.78 5.17
C ILE A 260 19.69 20.48 5.68
N ILE A 261 20.29 19.86 6.71
CA ILE A 261 19.79 18.61 7.30
C ILE A 261 18.35 18.79 7.78
N ARG A 262 18.06 19.84 8.54
CA ARG A 262 16.70 20.08 9.07
C ARG A 262 15.67 20.37 7.97
N LYS A 263 16.03 21.17 6.97
CA LYS A 263 15.12 21.50 5.86
C LYS A 263 14.87 20.30 4.95
N THR A 264 15.91 19.52 4.67
CA THR A 264 15.79 18.29 3.86
C THR A 264 14.98 17.23 4.59
N SER A 265 15.19 17.05 5.90
CA SER A 265 14.35 16.18 6.73
C SER A 265 12.87 16.55 6.63
N ARG A 266 12.52 17.85 6.71
CA ARG A 266 11.13 18.31 6.56
C ARG A 266 10.55 18.02 5.18
N LEU A 267 11.33 18.21 4.12
CA LEU A 267 10.93 17.87 2.75
C LEU A 267 10.70 16.37 2.60
N ALA A 268 11.65 15.56 3.06
CA ALA A 268 11.55 14.10 3.03
C ALA A 268 10.33 13.60 3.81
N SER A 269 10.06 14.15 5.00
CA SER A 269 8.86 13.83 5.77
C SER A 269 7.57 14.23 5.06
N TYR A 270 7.54 15.39 4.39
CA TYR A 270 6.36 15.85 3.63
C TYR A 270 6.03 14.89 2.47
N TYR A 271 7.04 14.36 1.80
CA TYR A 271 6.88 13.39 0.71
C TYR A 271 6.89 11.93 1.17
N ASN A 272 6.87 11.66 2.49
CA ASN A 272 6.98 10.32 3.09
C ASN A 272 8.11 9.48 2.45
N SER A 273 9.27 10.09 2.29
CA SER A 273 10.35 9.64 1.43
C SER A 273 11.62 9.28 2.23
N SER A 274 12.37 8.31 1.72
CA SER A 274 13.73 8.03 2.22
C SER A 274 14.68 9.16 1.84
N TRP A 275 15.58 9.52 2.75
CA TRP A 275 16.56 10.57 2.51
C TRP A 275 17.93 10.25 3.09
N PHE A 276 18.93 10.87 2.49
CA PHE A 276 20.33 10.57 2.72
C PHE A 276 21.09 11.86 3.00
N VAL A 277 22.13 11.77 3.82
CA VAL A 277 23.08 12.86 4.04
C VAL A 277 24.44 12.45 3.49
N LEU A 278 24.94 13.20 2.52
CA LEU A 278 26.22 12.97 1.88
C LEU A 278 27.26 13.98 2.37
N TYR A 279 28.39 13.45 2.85
CA TYR A 279 29.61 14.20 3.08
C TYR A 279 30.72 13.67 2.16
N VAL A 280 31.25 14.56 1.31
CA VAL A 280 32.39 14.26 0.43
C VAL A 280 33.65 14.84 1.05
N GLN A 281 34.52 13.97 1.56
CA GLN A 281 35.79 14.36 2.13
C GLN A 281 36.80 14.63 1.00
N THR A 282 37.19 15.90 0.82
CA THR A 282 38.23 16.29 -0.12
C THR A 282 39.63 16.15 0.48
N PRO A 283 40.72 16.06 -0.32
CA PRO A 283 42.09 15.99 0.22
C PRO A 283 42.48 17.18 1.11
N LYS A 284 41.91 18.36 0.87
CA LYS A 284 42.08 19.56 1.71
C LYS A 284 41.37 19.46 3.06
N GLU A 285 40.46 18.50 3.19
CA GLU A 285 39.60 18.22 4.33
C GLU A 285 39.93 16.86 4.97
N SER A 286 41.15 16.35 4.77
CA SER A 286 41.60 15.14 5.47
C SER A 286 41.59 15.37 6.99
N SER A 287 41.44 14.30 7.77
CA SER A 287 41.44 14.33 9.24
C SER A 287 42.69 15.03 9.81
N ASP A 288 43.79 14.99 9.07
CA ASP A 288 45.07 15.57 9.48
C ASP A 288 45.17 17.08 9.18
N ASN A 289 44.24 17.61 8.38
CA ASN A 289 44.24 19.00 7.90
C ASN A 289 43.07 19.86 8.44
N ILE A 290 42.14 19.26 9.19
CA ILE A 290 40.99 19.97 9.79
C ILE A 290 41.17 20.06 11.31
N GLY A 291 40.93 21.25 11.88
CA GLY A 291 40.93 21.45 13.33
C GLY A 291 39.88 20.63 14.09
N LEU A 292 40.22 20.20 15.31
CA LEU A 292 39.39 19.33 16.17
C LEU A 292 37.95 19.85 16.36
N ALA A 293 37.74 21.17 16.42
CA ALA A 293 36.42 21.77 16.55
C ALA A 293 35.51 21.45 15.34
N ALA A 294 36.04 21.57 14.12
CA ALA A 294 35.28 21.29 12.90
C ALA A 294 34.97 19.80 12.75
N GLN A 295 35.87 18.91 13.18
CA GLN A 295 35.59 17.47 13.25
C GLN A 295 34.42 17.17 14.20
N ARG A 296 34.42 17.78 15.39
CA ARG A 296 33.35 17.62 16.38
C ARG A 296 32.00 18.12 15.83
N HIS A 297 31.98 19.25 15.15
CA HIS A 297 30.77 19.79 14.53
C HIS A 297 30.21 18.86 13.43
N LEU A 298 31.09 18.28 12.62
CA LEU A 298 30.68 17.34 11.56
C LEU A 298 30.07 16.07 12.16
N LEU A 299 30.67 15.50 13.22
CA LEU A 299 30.13 14.35 13.94
C LEU A 299 28.75 14.66 14.55
N ASN A 300 28.56 15.83 15.13
CA ASN A 300 27.26 16.26 15.64
C ASN A 300 26.19 16.36 14.54
N ASN A 301 26.57 16.82 13.34
CA ASN A 301 25.66 16.88 12.20
C ASN A 301 25.28 15.48 11.68
N PHE A 302 26.22 14.52 11.66
CA PHE A 302 25.88 13.14 11.35
C PHE A 302 24.93 12.52 12.37
N LYS A 303 25.17 12.78 13.66
CA LYS A 303 24.26 12.32 14.72
C LYS A 303 22.85 12.89 14.54
N LEU A 304 22.75 14.20 14.28
CA LEU A 304 21.49 14.87 14.00
C LEU A 304 20.77 14.28 12.78
N ALA A 305 21.51 13.98 11.70
CA ALA A 305 20.95 13.38 10.50
C ALA A 305 20.33 12.00 10.80
N THR A 306 21.04 11.15 11.54
CA THR A 306 20.55 9.83 11.94
C THR A 306 19.36 9.92 12.90
N GLU A 307 19.38 10.86 13.85
CA GLU A 307 18.22 11.13 14.75
C GLU A 307 16.98 11.58 13.99
N LEU A 308 17.15 12.24 12.84
CA LEU A 308 16.08 12.66 11.94
C LEU A 308 15.74 11.63 10.85
N GLY A 309 16.29 10.41 10.95
CA GLY A 309 15.97 9.28 10.07
C GLY A 309 16.73 9.24 8.74
N ALA A 310 17.82 10.01 8.57
CA ALA A 310 18.65 9.96 7.37
C ALA A 310 19.71 8.83 7.44
N GLU A 311 19.97 8.18 6.31
CA GLU A 311 21.18 7.37 6.13
C GLU A 311 22.37 8.28 5.83
N VAL A 312 23.45 8.16 6.61
CA VAL A 312 24.65 9.00 6.47
C VAL A 312 25.69 8.30 5.60
N ILE A 313 26.05 8.92 4.48
CA ILE A 313 27.02 8.43 3.51
C ILE A 313 28.28 9.32 3.55
N LYS A 314 29.44 8.70 3.74
CA LYS A 314 30.74 9.39 3.76
C LYS A 314 31.62 8.78 2.69
N ILE A 315 32.08 9.61 1.75
CA ILE A 315 32.98 9.18 0.67
C ILE A 315 34.22 10.06 0.63
N LYS A 316 35.34 9.49 0.18
CA LYS A 316 36.59 10.22 -0.08
C LYS A 316 36.71 10.43 -1.58
N GLN A 317 36.68 11.68 -2.04
CA GLN A 317 36.76 12.00 -3.47
C GLN A 317 37.45 13.35 -3.66
N SER A 318 38.30 13.46 -4.68
CA SER A 318 38.97 14.73 -5.01
C SER A 318 38.03 15.77 -5.63
N ASN A 319 36.96 15.31 -6.29
CA ASN A 319 35.95 16.15 -6.91
C ASN A 319 34.57 15.90 -6.28
N ILE A 320 34.03 16.93 -5.64
CA ILE A 320 32.73 16.91 -4.94
C ILE A 320 31.58 16.59 -5.91
N ALA A 321 31.56 17.20 -7.10
CA ALA A 321 30.52 16.99 -8.09
C ALA A 321 30.46 15.52 -8.53
N LYS A 322 31.63 14.89 -8.76
CA LYS A 322 31.70 13.47 -9.11
C LYS A 322 31.13 12.59 -8.00
N GLY A 323 31.49 12.87 -6.75
CA GLY A 323 30.98 12.11 -5.60
C GLY A 323 29.47 12.24 -5.41
N ILE A 324 28.90 13.42 -5.64
CA ILE A 324 27.45 13.64 -5.58
C ILE A 324 26.74 12.84 -6.67
N ILE A 325 27.23 12.88 -7.91
CA ILE A 325 26.61 12.17 -9.04
C ILE A 325 26.63 10.65 -8.81
N GLU A 326 27.77 10.10 -8.41
CA GLU A 326 27.95 8.67 -8.16
C GLU A 326 26.97 8.14 -7.11
N ILE A 327 26.82 8.86 -6.00
CA ILE A 327 25.85 8.51 -4.95
C ILE A 327 24.41 8.74 -5.42
N SER A 328 24.17 9.78 -6.22
CA SER A 328 22.84 10.08 -6.73
C SER A 328 22.33 8.96 -7.64
N GLU A 329 23.19 8.43 -8.51
CA GLU A 329 22.87 7.27 -9.35
C GLU A 329 22.71 5.99 -8.51
N GLN A 330 23.67 5.72 -7.62
CA GLN A 330 23.67 4.50 -6.79
C GLN A 330 22.43 4.38 -5.89
N LYS A 331 21.97 5.49 -5.31
CA LYS A 331 20.79 5.54 -4.43
C LYS A 331 19.51 5.94 -5.17
N SER A 332 19.60 6.18 -6.48
CA SER A 332 18.50 6.66 -7.34
C SER A 332 17.80 7.90 -6.77
N ILE A 333 18.61 8.89 -6.39
CA ILE A 333 18.17 10.18 -5.84
C ILE A 333 17.38 10.95 -6.90
N THR A 334 16.26 11.57 -6.49
CA THR A 334 15.42 12.42 -7.34
C THR A 334 15.67 13.90 -7.08
N THR A 335 15.94 14.27 -5.83
CA THR A 335 16.11 15.66 -5.42
C THR A 335 17.38 15.83 -4.58
N ILE A 336 18.29 16.72 -5.02
CA ILE A 336 19.51 17.06 -4.29
C ILE A 336 19.32 18.41 -3.58
N CYS A 337 19.49 18.40 -2.27
CA CYS A 337 19.42 19.58 -1.41
C CYS A 337 20.83 20.09 -1.09
N ILE A 338 21.11 21.35 -1.45
CA ILE A 338 22.40 22.00 -1.21
C ILE A 338 22.22 23.34 -0.50
N GLY A 339 23.23 23.78 0.25
CA GLY A 339 23.22 25.11 0.86
C GLY A 339 23.55 26.21 -0.14
N LYS A 340 22.99 27.41 0.07
CA LYS A 340 23.43 28.60 -0.67
C LYS A 340 24.93 28.81 -0.45
N PRO A 341 25.75 28.90 -1.51
CA PRO A 341 27.18 29.12 -1.35
C PRO A 341 27.43 30.53 -0.80
N HIS A 342 28.15 30.63 0.33
CA HIS A 342 28.71 31.90 0.81
C HIS A 342 30.04 32.12 0.09
N LEU A 343 30.07 33.03 -0.89
CA LEU A 343 31.24 33.24 -1.75
C LEU A 343 31.96 34.56 -1.42
N ASN A 344 33.29 34.49 -1.31
CA ASN A 344 34.21 35.61 -1.47
C ASN A 344 34.52 35.75 -2.98
N LEU A 345 34.74 36.95 -3.51
CA LEU A 345 34.79 37.19 -4.97
C LEU A 345 35.73 36.25 -5.77
N PHE A 346 36.87 35.81 -5.20
CA PHE A 346 37.79 34.87 -5.85
C PHE A 346 37.32 33.40 -5.85
N SER A 347 36.48 32.98 -4.90
CA SER A 347 35.91 31.63 -4.87
C SER A 347 34.72 31.47 -5.81
N VAL A 348 34.23 32.55 -6.42
CA VAL A 348 33.15 32.54 -7.40
C VAL A 348 33.58 31.75 -8.64
N ILE A 349 34.73 32.01 -9.26
CA ILE A 349 35.11 31.37 -10.54
C ILE A 349 35.22 29.84 -10.39
N LEU A 350 35.83 29.35 -9.30
CA LEU A 350 36.05 27.93 -9.07
C LEU A 350 34.78 27.20 -8.60
N SER A 351 33.95 27.83 -7.77
CA SER A 351 32.67 27.27 -7.34
C SER A 351 31.66 27.24 -8.49
N THR A 352 31.67 28.24 -9.38
CA THR A 352 30.81 28.30 -10.57
C THR A 352 31.16 27.18 -11.55
N ALA A 353 32.44 26.82 -11.71
CA ALA A 353 32.84 25.70 -12.58
C ALA A 353 32.36 24.33 -12.04
N VAL A 354 32.52 24.06 -10.74
CA VAL A 354 32.06 22.80 -10.11
C VAL A 354 30.53 22.73 -10.08
N PHE A 355 29.88 23.86 -9.79
CA PHE A 355 28.42 23.97 -9.77
C PHE A 355 27.81 23.82 -11.16
N ASN A 356 28.38 24.45 -12.19
CA ASN A 356 27.96 24.28 -13.58
C ASN A 356 28.21 22.86 -14.09
N GLN A 357 29.31 22.21 -13.67
CA GLN A 357 29.56 20.81 -14.01
C GLN A 357 28.51 19.87 -13.39
N LEU A 358 28.07 20.15 -12.16
CA LEU A 358 26.96 19.45 -11.50
C LEU A 358 25.65 19.69 -12.23
N LEU A 359 25.30 20.95 -12.49
CA LEU A 359 24.06 21.32 -13.18
C LEU A 359 23.95 20.65 -14.55
N ASN A 360 25.01 20.73 -15.36
CA ASN A 360 25.00 20.16 -16.72
C ASN A 360 24.92 18.63 -16.75
N LYS A 361 25.40 17.94 -15.70
CA LYS A 361 25.31 16.48 -15.61
C LYS A 361 24.01 16.01 -14.96
N LEU A 362 23.49 16.74 -13.99
CA LEU A 362 22.22 16.43 -13.32
C LEU A 362 21.01 16.74 -14.20
N SER A 363 21.09 17.78 -15.04
CA SER A 363 20.05 18.09 -16.02
C SER A 363 19.87 16.98 -17.07
N ALA A 364 20.89 16.14 -17.27
CA ALA A 364 20.80 14.97 -18.15
C ALA A 364 20.18 13.73 -17.48
N SER A 365 19.97 13.76 -16.16
CA SER A 365 19.55 12.60 -15.35
C SER A 365 18.17 12.75 -14.69
N ASP A 366 17.39 13.80 -15.04
CA ASP A 366 16.11 14.16 -14.40
C ASP A 366 16.22 14.21 -12.86
N ILE A 367 17.21 14.95 -12.34
CA ILE A 367 17.41 15.16 -10.89
C ILE A 367 17.23 16.64 -10.58
N ASP A 368 16.30 16.94 -9.68
CA ASP A 368 16.05 18.30 -9.21
C ASP A 368 17.10 18.77 -8.22
N ILE A 369 17.41 20.07 -8.25
CA ILE A 369 18.32 20.70 -7.30
C ILE A 369 17.58 21.78 -6.51
N VAL A 370 17.54 21.62 -5.19
CA VAL A 370 16.94 22.58 -4.27
C VAL A 370 18.05 23.30 -3.50
N ILE A 371 18.11 24.63 -3.64
CA ILE A 371 19.05 25.47 -2.91
C ILE A 371 18.38 26.00 -1.65
N LEU A 372 18.93 25.64 -0.49
CA LEU A 372 18.41 25.97 0.83
C LEU A 372 19.22 27.13 1.45
N SER A 373 18.51 28.19 1.85
CA SER A 373 19.06 29.38 2.53
C SER A 373 19.03 29.32 4.06
#